data_AF-A0A7G3FIM2-F1
#
_entry.id   AF-A0A7G3FIM2-F1
#
_cell.length_a   1.000
_cell.length_b   1.000
_cell.length_c   1.000
_cell.angle_alpha   90.00
_cell.angle_beta   90.00
_cell.angle_gamma   90.00
#
_symmetry.space_group_name_H-M   'P 1'
#
loop_
_entity.id
_entity.type
_entity.pdbx_description
1 polymer ?
#
loop_
_entity_poly.entity_id
_entity_poly.type
_entity_poly.pdbx_seq_one_letter_code
_entity_poly.pdbx_strand_id
1 'polypeptide(L)'
;MRRFAIFICLLICTYAQLLGQSGIAHPVEVDYPINLKKVKLYGGIGYATAMLVLSQAWYAENGLEHFKFFNDNAEWLQVDKLGHTYGTYHLSRINFELLRRTELSDNKALIWGSLLSTALFLPIEILDGFSPDYGFSYGDMIANAAGSGIFYFQQKAWNEQRIKLKFSFQPSNLSHLRPETLGSNFPERLLKDYNGQNYWFSVDVHAFAKESNWPKWINLTLGYGAHQMIFARNHENEAAGFNNYRQYYLGIDFDLSHIQTSSRFLKTVLFLTDFIRLPAPTLQLSQGKVTGHILYF
;
A
#
# COMPACT_ATOMS: atom_id res chain seq x y z
N MET A 1 -12.03 -16.52 7.78
CA MET A 1 -11.13 -16.25 8.93
C MET A 1 -9.75 -16.88 8.79
N ARG A 2 -9.59 -18.22 8.71
CA ARG A 2 -8.25 -18.86 8.68
C ARG A 2 -7.44 -18.56 7.41
N ARG A 3 -8.02 -18.53 6.21
CA ARG A 3 -7.26 -18.57 4.95
C ARG A 3 -6.58 -17.24 4.51
N PHE A 4 -7.08 -16.08 4.96
CA PHE A 4 -6.56 -14.77 4.52
C PHE A 4 -5.58 -14.12 5.50
N ALA A 5 -5.78 -14.31 6.82
CA ALA A 5 -4.74 -14.01 7.81
C ALA A 5 -3.50 -14.90 7.58
N ILE A 6 -3.71 -16.15 7.11
CA ILE A 6 -2.64 -17.03 6.62
C ILE A 6 -1.95 -16.43 5.37
N PHE A 7 -2.60 -15.62 4.54
CA PHE A 7 -2.02 -15.08 3.29
C PHE A 7 -1.10 -13.88 3.51
N ILE A 8 -1.52 -12.89 4.31
CA ILE A 8 -0.61 -11.83 4.78
C ILE A 8 0.51 -12.49 5.61
N CYS A 9 0.19 -13.46 6.48
CA CYS A 9 1.23 -14.26 7.15
C CYS A 9 2.10 -15.08 6.20
N LEU A 10 1.66 -15.52 5.01
CA LEU A 10 2.47 -16.31 4.07
C LEU A 10 3.39 -15.42 3.23
N LEU A 11 2.92 -14.25 2.79
CA LEU A 11 3.78 -13.19 2.23
C LEU A 11 4.81 -12.73 3.26
N ILE A 12 4.40 -12.57 4.53
CA ILE A 12 5.29 -12.23 5.65
C ILE A 12 6.21 -13.40 6.04
N CYS A 13 5.77 -14.67 5.96
CA CYS A 13 6.56 -15.85 6.32
C CYS A 13 7.57 -16.22 5.23
N THR A 14 7.20 -16.12 3.96
CA THR A 14 8.17 -16.25 2.84
C THR A 14 9.20 -15.13 2.90
N TYR A 15 8.79 -13.92 3.26
CA TYR A 15 9.68 -12.80 3.55
C TYR A 15 10.56 -13.03 4.78
N ALA A 16 10.01 -13.56 5.89
CA ALA A 16 10.78 -13.89 7.09
C ALA A 16 11.81 -15.00 6.87
N GLN A 17 11.50 -15.98 6.00
CA GLN A 17 12.44 -17.03 5.61
C GLN A 17 13.59 -16.50 4.73
N LEU A 18 13.32 -15.55 3.84
CA LEU A 18 14.33 -14.88 3.01
C LEU A 18 15.22 -13.92 3.82
N LEU A 19 14.63 -13.15 4.73
CA LEU A 19 15.35 -12.27 5.65
C LEU A 19 16.11 -13.04 6.76
N GLY A 20 15.79 -14.32 6.95
CA GLY A 20 16.40 -15.19 7.96
C GLY A 20 17.82 -15.66 7.64
N GLN A 21 18.40 -15.35 6.46
CA GLN A 21 19.66 -15.96 5.98
C GLN A 21 20.95 -15.13 6.13
N SER A 22 20.98 -13.95 6.77
CA SER A 22 22.20 -13.12 6.81
C SER A 22 22.87 -12.98 8.18
N GLY A 23 24.10 -13.46 8.31
CA GLY A 23 24.98 -13.44 9.49
C GLY A 23 25.28 -12.04 10.09
N ILE A 24 26.19 -12.06 11.06
CA ILE A 24 26.45 -11.05 12.12
C ILE A 24 26.96 -9.68 11.59
N ALA A 25 26.78 -8.64 12.42
CA ALA A 25 27.10 -7.22 12.17
C ALA A 25 28.61 -6.87 12.20
N HIS A 26 29.03 -5.95 11.30
CA HIS A 26 29.87 -4.73 11.50
C HIS A 26 30.35 -4.18 10.11
N PRO A 27 30.95 -2.97 10.00
CA PRO A 27 30.71 -2.03 8.89
C PRO A 27 31.50 -2.35 7.60
N VAL A 28 30.85 -2.07 6.46
CA VAL A 28 31.43 -1.99 5.10
C VAL A 28 32.24 -3.22 4.66
N GLU A 29 31.61 -4.40 4.70
CA GLU A 29 31.88 -5.47 3.74
C GLU A 29 30.52 -6.01 3.27
N VAL A 30 30.27 -5.96 1.95
CA VAL A 30 29.00 -6.39 1.36
C VAL A 30 29.01 -7.92 1.29
N ASP A 31 28.72 -8.58 2.39
CA ASP A 31 28.40 -10.01 2.39
C ASP A 31 26.98 -10.15 1.86
N TYR A 32 26.85 -10.52 0.58
CA TYR A 32 25.56 -10.69 -0.10
C TYR A 32 24.86 -11.95 0.42
N PRO A 33 23.94 -11.85 1.39
CA PRO A 33 23.49 -13.05 2.10
C PRO A 33 22.32 -13.75 1.40
N ILE A 34 21.66 -13.07 0.43
CA ILE A 34 20.48 -13.59 -0.25
C ILE A 34 20.83 -13.84 -1.72
N ASN A 35 20.68 -15.09 -2.14
CA ASN A 35 20.88 -15.47 -3.53
C ASN A 35 19.75 -14.90 -4.43
N LEU A 36 20.08 -14.19 -5.51
CA LEU A 36 19.10 -13.61 -6.44
C LEU A 36 18.13 -14.65 -7.03
N LYS A 37 18.56 -15.91 -7.25
CA LYS A 37 17.66 -16.98 -7.72
C LYS A 37 16.58 -17.29 -6.68
N LYS A 38 16.89 -17.22 -5.38
CA LYS A 38 15.88 -17.39 -4.32
C LYS A 38 14.90 -16.22 -4.32
N VAL A 39 15.38 -14.97 -4.46
CA VAL A 39 14.49 -13.79 -4.58
C VAL A 39 13.53 -13.96 -5.75
N LYS A 40 14.03 -14.35 -6.93
CA LYS A 40 13.19 -14.61 -8.11
C LYS A 40 12.17 -15.72 -7.89
N LEU A 41 12.59 -16.86 -7.32
CA LEU A 41 11.71 -18.01 -7.10
C LEU A 41 10.60 -17.69 -6.09
N TYR A 42 10.97 -17.26 -4.88
CA TYR A 42 9.99 -17.00 -3.83
C TYR A 42 9.16 -15.74 -4.12
N GLY A 43 9.75 -14.71 -4.73
CA GLY A 43 9.02 -13.55 -5.22
C GLY A 43 8.01 -13.94 -6.30
N GLY A 44 8.38 -14.79 -7.25
CA GLY A 44 7.48 -15.30 -8.28
C GLY A 44 6.32 -16.12 -7.71
N ILE A 45 6.59 -17.01 -6.74
CA ILE A 45 5.55 -17.79 -6.04
C ILE A 45 4.61 -16.86 -5.26
N GLY A 46 5.15 -15.90 -4.51
CA GLY A 46 4.37 -14.93 -3.75
C GLY A 46 3.47 -14.10 -4.66
N TYR A 47 4.02 -13.60 -5.77
CA TYR A 47 3.30 -12.83 -6.77
C TYR A 47 2.18 -13.65 -7.46
N ALA A 48 2.48 -14.86 -7.93
CA ALA A 48 1.49 -15.73 -8.55
C ALA A 48 0.34 -16.04 -7.57
N THR A 49 0.66 -16.31 -6.30
CA THR A 49 -0.35 -16.53 -5.26
C THR A 49 -1.21 -15.28 -5.04
N ALA A 50 -0.59 -14.10 -4.96
CA ALA A 50 -1.32 -12.84 -4.82
C ALA A 50 -2.26 -12.60 -6.01
N MET A 51 -1.80 -12.86 -7.22
CA MET A 51 -2.61 -12.67 -8.41
C MET A 51 -3.79 -13.64 -8.48
N LEU A 52 -3.62 -14.89 -8.05
CA LEU A 52 -4.73 -15.84 -7.92
C LEU A 52 -5.78 -15.35 -6.91
N VAL A 53 -5.34 -14.82 -5.76
CA VAL A 53 -6.26 -14.30 -4.72
C VAL A 53 -7.02 -13.08 -5.23
N LEU A 54 -6.32 -12.11 -5.84
CA LEU A 54 -6.96 -10.91 -6.39
C LEU A 54 -7.90 -11.26 -7.53
N SER A 55 -7.48 -12.16 -8.41
CA SER A 55 -8.31 -12.62 -9.53
C SER A 55 -9.61 -13.28 -9.04
N GLN A 56 -9.52 -14.11 -7.99
CA GLN A 56 -10.69 -14.70 -7.35
C GLN A 56 -11.58 -13.66 -6.67
N ALA A 57 -11.01 -12.62 -6.07
CA ALA A 57 -11.76 -11.61 -5.34
C ALA A 57 -12.49 -10.62 -6.25
N TRP A 58 -11.92 -10.30 -7.42
CA TRP A 58 -12.43 -9.25 -8.31
C TRP A 58 -13.09 -9.75 -9.60
N TYR A 59 -12.73 -10.93 -10.13
CA TYR A 59 -13.21 -11.38 -11.46
C TYR A 59 -13.96 -12.71 -11.46
N ALA A 60 -14.04 -13.43 -10.33
CA ALA A 60 -14.63 -14.77 -10.30
C ALA A 60 -16.12 -14.83 -10.64
N GLU A 61 -16.85 -13.73 -10.45
CA GLU A 61 -18.32 -13.71 -10.53
C GLU A 61 -18.85 -13.32 -11.90
N ASN A 62 -18.10 -12.49 -12.65
CA ASN A 62 -18.66 -11.78 -13.81
C ASN A 62 -18.08 -12.24 -15.17
N GLY A 63 -17.13 -13.19 -15.17
CA GLY A 63 -16.53 -13.69 -16.40
C GLY A 63 -15.61 -12.65 -17.07
N LEU A 64 -15.21 -12.93 -18.32
CA LEU A 64 -14.37 -12.04 -19.13
C LEU A 64 -15.09 -11.66 -20.43
N GLU A 65 -14.94 -10.40 -20.83
CA GLU A 65 -15.48 -9.79 -22.05
C GLU A 65 -14.36 -9.39 -23.03
N HIS A 66 -14.69 -8.58 -24.04
CA HIS A 66 -13.69 -7.98 -24.94
C HIS A 66 -12.88 -6.89 -24.22
N PHE A 67 -11.60 -6.81 -24.56
CA PHE A 67 -10.71 -5.81 -23.97
C PHE A 67 -11.22 -4.38 -24.22
N LYS A 68 -11.33 -3.58 -23.16
CA LYS A 68 -11.74 -2.16 -23.23
C LYS A 68 -10.84 -1.26 -22.39
N PHE A 69 -10.57 -0.08 -22.95
CA PHE A 69 -10.00 1.02 -22.19
C PHE A 69 -11.11 1.74 -21.43
N PHE A 70 -10.78 2.25 -20.25
CA PHE A 70 -11.73 2.92 -19.39
C PHE A 70 -11.13 4.14 -18.71
N ASN A 71 -11.97 5.14 -18.44
CA ASN A 71 -11.57 6.33 -17.70
C ASN A 71 -12.40 6.41 -16.42
N ASP A 72 -11.77 5.96 -15.35
CA ASP A 72 -12.30 5.88 -13.99
C ASP A 72 -11.67 6.93 -13.06
N ASN A 73 -11.04 7.96 -13.63
CA ASN A 73 -10.45 9.04 -12.83
C ASN A 73 -11.48 9.73 -11.91
N ALA A 74 -12.78 9.63 -12.22
CA ALA A 74 -13.88 10.17 -11.42
C ALA A 74 -14.47 9.15 -10.42
N GLU A 75 -14.01 7.91 -10.42
CA GLU A 75 -14.55 6.83 -9.60
C GLU A 75 -13.97 6.81 -8.19
N TRP A 76 -14.77 6.31 -7.26
CA TRP A 76 -14.41 6.02 -5.87
C TRP A 76 -13.75 7.19 -5.15
N LEU A 77 -14.08 8.41 -5.58
CA LEU A 77 -13.41 9.64 -5.13
C LEU A 77 -11.88 9.45 -5.08
N GLN A 78 -11.29 8.75 -6.04
CA GLN A 78 -9.85 8.50 -6.19
C GLN A 78 -9.19 7.71 -5.05
N VAL A 79 -9.95 7.10 -4.13
CA VAL A 79 -9.39 6.21 -3.10
C VAL A 79 -8.66 5.03 -3.75
N ASP A 80 -9.25 4.49 -4.80
CA ASP A 80 -8.67 3.45 -5.66
C ASP A 80 -7.24 3.82 -6.16
N LYS A 81 -7.08 5.04 -6.66
CA LYS A 81 -5.81 5.55 -7.22
C LYS A 81 -4.75 5.71 -6.13
N LEU A 82 -5.18 6.03 -4.90
CA LEU A 82 -4.29 6.01 -3.74
C LEU A 82 -3.91 4.58 -3.34
N GLY A 83 -4.81 3.61 -3.51
CA GLY A 83 -4.51 2.18 -3.38
C GLY A 83 -3.42 1.72 -4.34
N HIS A 84 -3.54 2.06 -5.63
CA HIS A 84 -2.52 1.81 -6.64
C HIS A 84 -1.17 2.45 -6.26
N THR A 85 -1.19 3.74 -5.91
CA THR A 85 0.02 4.48 -5.49
C THR A 85 0.68 3.87 -4.24
N TYR A 86 -0.11 3.52 -3.23
CA TYR A 86 0.37 2.90 -2.00
C TYR A 86 0.95 1.51 -2.27
N GLY A 87 0.26 0.71 -3.08
CA GLY A 87 0.66 -0.64 -3.44
C GLY A 87 2.02 -0.67 -4.14
N THR A 88 2.19 0.15 -5.18
CA THR A 88 3.46 0.17 -5.93
C THR A 88 4.60 0.84 -5.16
N TYR A 89 4.32 1.81 -4.29
CA TYR A 89 5.31 2.38 -3.36
C TYR A 89 5.91 1.30 -2.45
N HIS A 90 5.07 0.53 -1.76
CA HIS A 90 5.57 -0.50 -0.83
C HIS A 90 6.13 -1.71 -1.55
N LEU A 91 5.59 -2.09 -2.70
CA LEU A 91 6.18 -3.14 -3.52
C LEU A 91 7.60 -2.72 -3.97
N SER A 92 7.81 -1.43 -4.30
CA SER A 92 9.14 -0.91 -4.62
C SER A 92 10.08 -0.96 -3.43
N ARG A 93 9.57 -0.58 -2.26
CA ARG A 93 10.31 -0.63 -0.99
C ARG A 93 10.72 -2.05 -0.61
N ILE A 94 9.83 -3.02 -0.76
CA ILE A 94 10.09 -4.45 -0.52
C ILE A 94 11.13 -4.97 -1.52
N ASN A 95 10.91 -4.73 -2.81
CA ASN A 95 11.79 -5.23 -3.87
C ASN A 95 13.19 -4.63 -3.74
N PHE A 96 13.32 -3.34 -3.45
CA PHE A 96 14.62 -2.72 -3.19
C PHE A 96 15.35 -3.37 -2.03
N GLU A 97 14.68 -3.56 -0.89
CA GLU A 97 15.29 -4.16 0.31
C GLU A 97 15.73 -5.60 0.09
N LEU A 98 15.01 -6.36 -0.74
CA LEU A 98 15.42 -7.72 -1.14
C LEU A 98 16.60 -7.67 -2.11
N LEU A 99 16.51 -6.88 -3.17
CA LEU A 99 17.50 -6.86 -4.24
C LEU A 99 18.84 -6.29 -3.78
N ARG A 100 18.86 -5.30 -2.88
CA ARG A 100 20.11 -4.72 -2.36
C ARG A 100 20.91 -5.67 -1.47
N ARG A 101 20.28 -6.77 -1.02
CA ARG A 101 20.92 -7.86 -0.26
C ARG A 101 21.34 -9.02 -1.17
N THR A 102 21.21 -8.86 -2.48
CA THR A 102 21.74 -9.81 -3.48
C THR A 102 22.99 -9.22 -4.10
N GLU A 103 23.67 -9.96 -4.99
CA GLU A 103 24.87 -9.52 -5.72
C GLU A 103 24.69 -8.26 -6.61
N LEU A 104 23.50 -7.66 -6.64
CA LEU A 104 23.22 -6.42 -7.35
C LEU A 104 23.76 -5.21 -6.59
N SER A 105 24.27 -4.22 -7.33
CA SER A 105 24.59 -2.92 -6.75
C SER A 105 23.32 -2.19 -6.28
N ASP A 106 23.44 -1.32 -5.28
CA ASP A 106 22.33 -0.52 -4.75
C ASP A 106 21.59 0.27 -5.85
N ASN A 107 22.31 0.80 -6.85
CA ASN A 107 21.69 1.46 -8.01
C ASN A 107 20.84 0.50 -8.85
N LYS A 108 21.32 -0.73 -9.10
CA LYS A 108 20.55 -1.74 -9.85
C LYS A 108 19.35 -2.21 -9.02
N ALA A 109 19.54 -2.44 -7.72
CA ALA A 109 18.46 -2.81 -6.81
C ALA A 109 17.37 -1.73 -6.77
N LEU A 110 17.74 -0.44 -6.75
CA LEU A 110 16.80 0.68 -6.76
C LEU A 110 16.00 0.76 -8.06
N ILE A 111 16.68 0.70 -9.22
CA ILE A 111 16.04 0.76 -10.53
C ILE A 111 15.11 -0.43 -10.72
N TRP A 112 15.60 -1.66 -10.52
CA TRP A 112 14.79 -2.86 -10.71
C TRP A 112 13.67 -2.96 -9.67
N GLY A 113 13.94 -2.61 -8.41
CA GLY A 113 12.92 -2.61 -7.37
C GLY A 113 11.75 -1.68 -7.70
N SER A 114 12.03 -0.51 -8.27
CA SER A 114 11.00 0.47 -8.64
C SER A 114 10.27 0.09 -9.94
N LEU A 115 11.01 -0.26 -11.00
CA LEU A 115 10.42 -0.60 -12.30
C LEU A 115 9.58 -1.87 -12.25
N LEU A 116 10.05 -2.91 -11.55
CA LEU A 116 9.31 -4.17 -11.41
C LEU A 116 7.99 -3.94 -10.69
N SER A 117 7.93 -3.01 -9.74
CA SER A 117 6.72 -2.80 -8.94
C SER A 117 5.56 -2.24 -9.75
N THR A 118 5.82 -1.30 -10.67
CA THR A 118 4.82 -0.85 -11.64
C THR A 118 4.48 -1.96 -12.63
N ALA A 119 5.48 -2.69 -13.13
CA ALA A 119 5.25 -3.78 -14.09
C ALA A 119 4.44 -4.95 -13.51
N LEU A 120 4.56 -5.21 -12.20
CA LEU A 120 3.80 -6.25 -11.49
C LEU A 120 2.35 -5.83 -11.20
N PHE A 121 1.99 -4.55 -11.34
CA PHE A 121 0.60 -4.11 -11.26
C PHE A 121 -0.09 -4.13 -12.63
N LEU A 122 0.66 -4.07 -13.73
CA LEU A 122 0.12 -4.09 -15.10
C LEU A 122 -0.86 -5.27 -15.37
N PRO A 123 -0.63 -6.49 -14.86
CA PRO A 123 -1.59 -7.58 -15.06
C PRO A 123 -2.96 -7.34 -14.42
N ILE A 124 -3.06 -6.55 -13.34
CA ILE A 124 -4.36 -6.14 -12.77
C ILE A 124 -5.11 -5.30 -13.79
N GLU A 125 -4.48 -4.26 -14.33
CA GLU A 125 -5.07 -3.38 -15.36
C GLU A 125 -5.48 -4.14 -16.63
N ILE A 126 -4.67 -5.13 -17.02
CA ILE A 126 -4.99 -6.00 -18.17
C ILE A 126 -6.24 -6.83 -17.87
N LEU A 127 -6.35 -7.42 -16.68
CA LEU A 127 -7.53 -8.17 -16.27
C LEU A 127 -8.77 -7.26 -16.16
N ASP A 128 -8.61 -6.05 -15.63
CA ASP A 128 -9.68 -5.04 -15.63
C ASP A 128 -10.14 -4.72 -17.04
N GLY A 129 -9.21 -4.62 -18.00
CA GLY A 129 -9.52 -4.47 -19.42
C GLY A 129 -10.49 -5.53 -19.97
N PHE A 130 -10.48 -6.75 -19.44
CA PHE A 130 -11.41 -7.82 -19.81
C PHE A 130 -12.62 -7.94 -18.88
N SER A 131 -12.75 -7.11 -17.85
CA SER A 131 -13.86 -7.16 -16.90
C SER A 131 -15.12 -6.50 -17.49
N PRO A 132 -16.33 -7.04 -17.23
CA PRO A 132 -17.58 -6.33 -17.50
C PRO A 132 -17.70 -5.04 -16.70
N ASP A 133 -17.26 -5.05 -15.43
CA ASP A 133 -17.46 -3.96 -14.48
C ASP A 133 -16.32 -2.93 -14.46
N TYR A 134 -15.13 -3.34 -14.89
CA TYR A 134 -13.91 -2.51 -14.90
C TYR A 134 -13.39 -2.32 -16.33
N GLY A 135 -12.25 -1.66 -16.48
CA GLY A 135 -11.55 -1.55 -17.75
C GLY A 135 -10.11 -1.11 -17.55
N PHE A 136 -9.27 -1.24 -18.59
CA PHE A 136 -7.87 -0.83 -18.49
C PHE A 136 -7.79 0.69 -18.30
N SER A 137 -7.31 1.14 -17.14
CA SER A 137 -7.25 2.55 -16.79
C SER A 137 -5.85 3.14 -16.98
N TYR A 138 -5.79 4.22 -17.78
CA TYR A 138 -4.59 5.06 -17.80
C TYR A 138 -4.37 5.81 -16.49
N GLY A 139 -5.45 6.09 -15.74
CA GLY A 139 -5.39 6.73 -14.43
C GLY A 139 -4.65 5.85 -13.44
N ASP A 140 -4.99 4.56 -13.40
CA ASP A 140 -4.33 3.60 -12.52
C ASP A 140 -2.91 3.30 -12.96
N MET A 141 -2.64 3.24 -14.27
CA MET A 141 -1.27 3.15 -14.74
C MET A 141 -0.39 4.33 -14.28
N ILE A 142 -0.94 5.54 -14.28
CA ILE A 142 -0.24 6.73 -13.76
C ILE A 142 -0.07 6.63 -12.24
N ALA A 143 -1.09 6.21 -11.51
CA ALA A 143 -1.01 6.01 -10.05
C ALA A 143 0.03 4.95 -9.67
N ASN A 144 0.07 3.83 -10.40
CA ASN A 144 1.07 2.78 -10.28
C ASN A 144 2.49 3.33 -10.51
N ALA A 145 2.69 4.15 -11.53
CA ALA A 145 3.97 4.79 -11.79
C ALA A 145 4.33 5.84 -10.72
N ALA A 146 3.34 6.59 -10.21
CA ALA A 146 3.53 7.59 -9.18
C ALA A 146 4.04 6.97 -7.87
N GLY A 147 3.44 5.85 -7.41
CA GLY A 147 3.89 5.16 -6.20
C GLY A 147 5.35 4.70 -6.27
N SER A 148 5.72 3.99 -7.34
CA SER A 148 7.10 3.60 -7.61
C SER A 148 8.04 4.80 -7.73
N GLY A 149 7.57 5.89 -8.36
CA GLY A 149 8.31 7.13 -8.50
C GLY A 149 8.59 7.80 -7.15
N ILE A 150 7.58 7.91 -6.28
CA ILE A 150 7.71 8.45 -4.92
C ILE A 150 8.79 7.68 -4.15
N PHE A 151 8.82 6.35 -4.25
CA PHE A 151 9.88 5.57 -3.64
C PHE A 151 11.25 5.85 -4.26
N TYR A 152 11.33 5.75 -5.60
CA TYR A 152 12.58 5.86 -6.36
C TYR A 152 13.28 7.20 -6.14
N PHE A 153 12.54 8.31 -6.33
CA PHE A 153 13.13 9.65 -6.28
C PHE A 153 13.60 10.01 -4.87
N GLN A 154 12.87 9.60 -3.83
CA GLN A 154 13.30 9.79 -2.45
C GLN A 154 14.59 9.01 -2.16
N GLN A 155 14.63 7.72 -2.52
CA GLN A 155 15.82 6.89 -2.31
C GLN A 155 17.01 7.43 -3.10
N LYS A 156 16.77 7.90 -4.34
CA LYS A 156 17.83 8.44 -5.19
C LYS A 156 18.37 9.76 -4.66
N ALA A 157 17.51 10.64 -4.15
CA ALA A 157 17.89 11.98 -3.71
C ALA A 157 18.47 12.00 -2.29
N TRP A 158 17.92 11.20 -1.38
CA TRP A 158 18.26 11.27 0.05
C TRP A 158 18.86 9.99 0.62
N ASN A 159 18.89 8.90 -0.16
CA ASN A 159 19.27 7.57 0.32
C ASN A 159 18.43 7.07 1.51
N GLU A 160 17.26 7.68 1.73
CA GLU A 160 16.31 7.38 2.79
C GLU A 160 14.89 7.79 2.34
N GLN A 161 13.86 7.22 2.96
CA GLN A 161 12.46 7.59 2.72
C GLN A 161 12.02 8.60 3.78
N ARG A 162 11.74 9.85 3.36
CA ARG A 162 11.33 10.93 4.26
C ARG A 162 9.82 11.16 4.30
N ILE A 163 9.12 10.70 3.26
CA ILE A 163 7.68 10.67 3.15
C ILE A 163 7.29 9.21 2.93
N LYS A 164 6.67 8.61 3.95
CA LYS A 164 6.25 7.21 3.96
C LYS A 164 4.76 7.14 3.71
N LEU A 165 4.35 6.35 2.73
CA LEU A 165 2.93 6.07 2.53
C LEU A 165 2.48 5.05 3.59
N LYS A 166 1.37 5.34 4.26
CA LYS A 166 0.77 4.43 5.24
C LYS A 166 -0.69 4.19 4.91
N PHE A 167 -1.21 3.07 5.38
CA PHE A 167 -2.58 2.66 5.21
C PHE A 167 -3.24 2.44 6.56
N SER A 168 -4.53 2.72 6.65
CA SER A 168 -5.35 2.28 7.75
C SER A 168 -6.72 1.85 7.26
N PHE A 169 -7.34 0.97 8.04
CA PHE A 169 -8.63 0.42 7.69
C PHE A 169 -9.52 0.25 8.89
N GLN A 170 -10.74 0.76 8.77
CA GLN A 170 -11.83 0.47 9.67
C GLN A 170 -13.04 0.06 8.81
N PRO A 171 -13.58 -1.17 8.95
CA PRO A 171 -14.74 -1.60 8.18
C PRO A 171 -15.88 -0.58 8.30
N SER A 172 -16.40 -0.15 7.16
CA SER A 172 -17.54 0.76 7.17
C SER A 172 -18.79 0.03 7.64
N ASN A 173 -19.76 0.79 8.11
CA ASN A 173 -21.10 0.26 8.35
C ASN A 173 -21.89 0.11 7.03
N LEU A 174 -21.30 0.35 5.86
CA LEU A 174 -21.99 0.34 4.56
C LEU A 174 -21.85 -0.98 3.80
N SER A 175 -20.88 -1.83 4.18
CA SER A 175 -20.57 -3.04 3.41
C SER A 175 -21.76 -4.02 3.28
N HIS A 176 -22.70 -3.99 4.23
CA HIS A 176 -23.91 -4.82 4.22
C HIS A 176 -24.91 -4.44 3.11
N LEU A 177 -24.82 -3.23 2.56
CA LEU A 177 -25.71 -2.74 1.51
C LEU A 177 -25.37 -3.33 0.14
N ARG A 178 -24.08 -3.58 -0.13
CA ARG A 178 -23.59 -4.23 -1.35
C ARG A 178 -22.40 -5.15 -1.02
N PRO A 179 -22.63 -6.31 -0.39
CA PRO A 179 -21.55 -7.18 0.08
C PRO A 179 -20.66 -7.72 -1.04
N GLU A 180 -21.16 -7.90 -2.26
CA GLU A 180 -20.32 -8.36 -3.38
C GLU A 180 -19.32 -7.28 -3.84
N THR A 181 -19.74 -6.01 -3.77
CA THR A 181 -18.92 -4.85 -4.16
C THR A 181 -18.05 -4.32 -3.03
N LEU A 182 -18.55 -4.29 -1.79
CA LEU A 182 -17.89 -3.71 -0.62
C LEU A 182 -17.29 -4.77 0.32
N GLY A 183 -17.50 -6.06 0.02
CA GLY A 183 -16.97 -7.18 0.77
C GLY A 183 -17.93 -7.76 1.82
N SER A 184 -18.12 -9.08 1.75
CA SER A 184 -19.01 -9.83 2.64
C SER A 184 -18.37 -10.09 4.01
N ASN A 185 -17.04 -10.21 4.04
CA ASN A 185 -16.24 -10.57 5.21
C ASN A 185 -15.00 -9.67 5.36
N PHE A 186 -14.32 -9.72 6.51
CA PHE A 186 -13.22 -8.80 6.82
C PHE A 186 -12.12 -8.74 5.74
N PRO A 187 -11.57 -9.88 5.25
CA PRO A 187 -10.66 -9.89 4.10
C PRO A 187 -11.14 -9.13 2.87
N GLU A 188 -12.35 -9.40 2.42
CA GLU A 188 -12.92 -8.73 1.25
C GLU A 188 -13.15 -7.25 1.53
N ARG A 189 -13.62 -6.90 2.73
CA ARG A 189 -13.81 -5.49 3.12
C ARG A 189 -12.49 -4.73 3.17
N LEU A 190 -11.42 -5.35 3.68
CA LEU A 190 -10.09 -4.74 3.68
C LEU A 190 -9.65 -4.34 2.27
N LEU A 191 -9.99 -5.16 1.26
CA LEU A 191 -9.65 -4.94 -0.14
C LEU A 191 -10.64 -4.00 -0.85
N LYS A 192 -11.94 -4.21 -0.67
CA LYS A 192 -13.02 -3.63 -1.48
C LYS A 192 -13.76 -2.46 -0.82
N ASP A 193 -13.78 -2.38 0.51
CA ASP A 193 -14.54 -1.34 1.22
C ASP A 193 -13.77 -0.02 1.29
N TYR A 194 -13.78 0.73 0.19
CA TYR A 194 -13.12 2.02 0.08
C TYR A 194 -13.65 3.08 1.06
N ASN A 195 -14.83 2.88 1.65
CA ASN A 195 -15.36 3.75 2.71
C ASN A 195 -14.58 3.63 4.02
N GLY A 196 -13.89 2.49 4.22
CA GLY A 196 -13.13 2.20 5.41
C GLY A 196 -11.63 2.43 5.26
N GLN A 197 -11.14 2.70 4.05
CA GLN A 197 -9.73 2.84 3.74
C GLN A 197 -9.27 4.30 3.85
N ASN A 198 -8.20 4.54 4.59
CA ASN A 198 -7.50 5.82 4.59
C ASN A 198 -6.04 5.62 4.18
N TYR A 199 -5.56 6.53 3.33
CA TYR A 199 -4.18 6.56 2.84
C TYR A 199 -3.49 7.81 3.37
N TRP A 200 -2.25 7.65 3.82
CA TRP A 200 -1.54 8.65 4.60
C TRP A 200 -0.16 8.91 4.05
N PHE A 201 0.22 10.18 4.02
CA PHE A 201 1.59 10.64 3.81
C PHE A 201 2.19 11.00 5.16
N SER A 202 3.05 10.13 5.68
CA SER A 202 3.80 10.36 6.92
C SER A 202 5.13 11.04 6.62
N VAL A 203 5.24 12.30 7.01
CA VAL A 203 6.39 13.17 6.80
C VAL A 203 7.29 13.15 8.02
N ASP A 204 8.52 12.67 7.83
CA ASP A 204 9.59 12.72 8.82
C ASP A 204 10.17 14.13 8.89
N VAL A 205 9.65 14.91 9.85
CA VAL A 205 10.07 16.29 10.09
C VAL A 205 11.55 16.35 10.48
N HIS A 206 12.04 15.38 11.25
CA HIS A 206 13.43 15.35 11.66
C HIS A 206 14.37 15.09 10.48
N ALA A 207 14.01 14.23 9.54
CA ALA A 207 14.83 13.99 8.34
C ALA A 207 14.95 15.23 7.43
N PHE A 208 13.92 16.09 7.40
CA PHE A 208 13.98 17.37 6.69
C PHE A 208 14.71 18.47 7.47
N ALA A 209 14.68 18.42 8.80
CA ALA A 209 15.32 19.40 9.68
C ALA A 209 16.19 18.70 10.74
N LYS A 210 17.31 18.11 10.30
CA LYS A 210 18.17 17.24 11.14
C LYS A 210 18.76 17.96 12.37
N GLU A 211 18.92 19.28 12.28
CA GLU A 211 19.42 20.14 13.36
C GLU A 211 18.30 20.63 14.32
N SER A 212 17.04 20.26 14.08
CA SER A 212 15.93 20.66 14.94
C SER A 212 15.81 19.77 16.19
N ASN A 213 15.17 20.30 17.23
CA ASN A 213 14.79 19.54 18.44
C ASN A 213 13.53 18.67 18.24
N TRP A 214 13.07 18.48 17.00
CA TRP A 214 11.89 17.68 16.74
C TRP A 214 12.17 16.19 17.05
N PRO A 215 11.28 15.48 17.78
CA PRO A 215 11.50 14.08 18.11
C PRO A 215 11.58 13.21 16.85
N LYS A 216 12.67 12.45 16.69
CA LYS A 216 12.91 11.61 15.49
C LYS A 216 11.81 10.57 15.26
N TRP A 217 11.14 10.13 16.32
CA TRP A 217 10.10 9.11 16.28
C TRP A 217 8.69 9.67 16.06
N ILE A 218 8.53 10.99 15.90
CA ILE A 218 7.23 11.63 15.65
C ILE A 218 7.21 12.24 14.25
N ASN A 219 6.26 11.78 13.44
CA ASN A 219 5.99 12.31 12.10
C ASN A 219 4.72 13.15 12.08
N LEU A 220 4.64 14.08 11.13
CA LEU A 220 3.39 14.75 10.77
C LEU A 220 2.74 14.01 9.61
N THR A 221 1.42 13.98 9.57
CA THR A 221 0.70 13.18 8.58
C THR A 221 -0.42 13.93 7.90
N LEU A 222 -0.52 13.72 6.60
CA LEU A 222 -1.66 14.12 5.79
C LEU A 222 -2.39 12.87 5.32
N GLY A 223 -3.69 12.78 5.57
CA GLY A 223 -4.49 11.63 5.17
C GLY A 223 -5.57 11.98 4.18
N TYR A 224 -6.01 10.97 3.44
CA TYR A 224 -7.14 11.03 2.55
C TYR A 224 -7.98 9.75 2.68
N GLY A 225 -9.30 9.94 2.68
CA GLY A 225 -10.29 8.88 2.61
C GLY A 225 -11.57 9.42 1.99
N ALA A 226 -12.59 8.58 1.91
CA ALA A 226 -13.91 8.98 1.46
C ALA A 226 -14.98 8.08 2.10
N HIS A 227 -16.23 8.54 2.11
CA HIS A 227 -17.34 7.82 2.73
C HIS A 227 -18.64 8.00 1.93
N GLN A 228 -19.63 7.15 2.22
CA GLN A 228 -20.93 7.07 1.54
C GLN A 228 -20.84 6.68 0.05
N MET A 229 -19.81 5.93 -0.32
CA MET A 229 -19.61 5.35 -1.65
C MET A 229 -20.19 3.93 -1.70
N ILE A 230 -21.43 3.82 -2.19
CA ILE A 230 -22.09 2.54 -2.52
C ILE A 230 -21.82 2.14 -3.98
N PHE A 231 -21.68 3.15 -4.85
CA PHE A 231 -21.34 3.02 -6.26
C PHE A 231 -20.05 3.77 -6.57
N ALA A 232 -19.49 3.50 -7.74
CA ALA A 232 -18.22 4.09 -8.16
C ALA A 232 -18.33 5.60 -8.41
N ARG A 233 -19.43 6.08 -9.01
CA ARG A 233 -19.57 7.48 -9.42
C ARG A 233 -20.57 8.25 -8.54
N ASN A 234 -20.36 9.56 -8.45
CA ASN A 234 -21.20 10.44 -7.61
C ASN A 234 -22.68 10.38 -8.00
N HIS A 235 -23.01 10.49 -9.29
CA HIS A 235 -24.39 10.50 -9.77
C HIS A 235 -25.15 9.19 -9.45
N GLU A 236 -24.46 8.05 -9.43
CA GLU A 236 -25.05 6.76 -9.06
C GLU A 236 -25.36 6.69 -7.56
N ASN A 237 -24.45 7.21 -6.74
CA ASN A 237 -24.66 7.36 -5.31
C ASN A 237 -25.83 8.31 -5.01
N GLU A 238 -25.88 9.47 -5.69
CA GLU A 238 -26.95 10.45 -5.57
C GLU A 238 -28.31 9.84 -5.95
N ALA A 239 -28.37 9.11 -7.05
CA ALA A 239 -29.58 8.39 -7.48
C ALA A 239 -30.04 7.33 -6.47
N ALA A 240 -29.09 6.74 -5.73
CA ALA A 240 -29.35 5.79 -4.65
C ALA A 240 -29.61 6.46 -3.28
N GLY A 241 -29.64 7.80 -3.20
CA GLY A 241 -29.91 8.55 -1.98
C GLY A 241 -28.69 8.77 -1.07
N PHE A 242 -27.48 8.51 -1.57
CA PHE A 242 -26.21 8.74 -0.88
C PHE A 242 -25.55 10.02 -1.35
N ASN A 243 -24.90 10.73 -0.44
CA ASN A 243 -24.08 11.89 -0.78
C ASN A 243 -22.63 11.57 -0.40
N ASN A 244 -21.90 10.99 -1.35
CA ASN A 244 -20.51 10.58 -1.13
C ASN A 244 -19.58 11.80 -0.98
N TYR A 245 -18.64 11.74 -0.05
CA TYR A 245 -17.75 12.87 0.25
C TYR A 245 -16.34 12.42 0.58
N ARG A 246 -15.39 13.33 0.35
CA ARG A 246 -13.98 13.18 0.71
C ARG A 246 -13.73 13.56 2.16
N GLN A 247 -12.76 12.89 2.76
CA GLN A 247 -12.25 13.15 4.09
C GLN A 247 -10.77 13.46 3.98
N TYR A 248 -10.35 14.57 4.55
CA TYR A 248 -8.96 14.97 4.64
C TYR A 248 -8.53 14.94 6.10
N TYR A 249 -7.31 14.49 6.36
CA TYR A 249 -6.83 14.31 7.72
C TYR A 249 -5.49 15.00 7.94
N LEU A 250 -5.29 15.53 9.14
CA LEU A 250 -4.02 16.03 9.64
C LEU A 250 -3.78 15.44 11.03
N GLY A 251 -2.64 14.80 11.25
CA GLY A 251 -2.34 14.23 12.56
C GLY A 251 -0.87 13.93 12.76
N ILE A 252 -0.58 13.13 13.77
CA ILE A 252 0.77 12.60 14.03
C ILE A 252 0.83 11.11 13.69
N ASP A 253 2.04 10.60 13.46
CA ASP A 253 2.35 9.17 13.34
C ASP A 253 3.68 8.88 14.02
N PHE A 254 3.93 7.60 14.29
CA PHE A 254 5.13 7.14 14.97
C PHE A 254 6.07 6.43 14.01
N ASP A 255 7.31 6.91 13.95
CA ASP A 255 8.34 6.32 13.10
C ASP A 255 9.01 5.14 13.81
N LEU A 256 8.56 3.94 13.46
CA LEU A 256 9.06 2.69 14.03
C LEU A 256 10.47 2.32 13.55
N SER A 257 10.98 2.97 12.50
CA SER A 257 12.31 2.67 11.96
C SER A 257 13.46 3.10 12.88
N HIS A 258 13.17 3.97 13.86
CA HIS A 258 14.13 4.35 14.90
C HIS A 258 14.27 3.31 16.03
N ILE A 259 13.41 2.29 16.08
CA ILE A 259 13.50 1.21 17.07
C ILE A 259 14.66 0.29 16.69
N GLN A 260 15.73 0.33 17.49
CA GLN A 260 16.90 -0.52 17.28
C GLN A 260 16.71 -1.90 17.93
N THR A 261 16.90 -2.96 17.15
CA THR A 261 16.83 -4.34 17.64
C THR A 261 17.80 -5.23 16.87
N SER A 262 18.38 -6.22 17.55
CA SER A 262 19.21 -7.26 16.94
C SER A 262 18.38 -8.41 16.34
N SER A 263 17.11 -8.56 16.77
CA SER A 263 16.24 -9.63 16.32
C SER A 263 15.78 -9.41 14.87
N ARG A 264 16.13 -10.36 13.98
CA ARG A 264 15.69 -10.34 12.57
C ARG A 264 14.17 -10.35 12.46
N PHE A 265 13.50 -11.15 13.29
CA PHE A 265 12.05 -11.21 13.34
C PHE A 265 11.45 -9.83 13.70
N LEU A 266 11.98 -9.17 14.74
CA LEU A 266 11.48 -7.85 15.12
C LEU A 266 11.76 -6.79 14.06
N LYS A 267 12.91 -6.82 13.37
CA LYS A 267 13.18 -5.93 12.23
C LYS A 267 12.12 -6.09 11.13
N THR A 268 11.77 -7.33 10.80
CA THR A 268 10.71 -7.63 9.82
C THR A 268 9.36 -7.11 10.29
N VAL A 269 8.99 -7.37 11.54
CA VAL A 269 7.72 -6.90 12.12
C VAL A 269 7.65 -5.37 12.10
N LEU A 270 8.70 -4.68 12.52
CA LEU A 270 8.77 -3.21 12.50
C LEU A 270 8.65 -2.66 11.09
N PHE A 271 9.36 -3.25 10.12
CA PHE A 271 9.29 -2.88 8.71
C PHE A 271 7.87 -3.00 8.14
N LEU A 272 7.18 -4.10 8.44
CA LEU A 272 5.81 -4.36 7.96
C LEU A 272 4.78 -3.51 8.69
N THR A 273 4.96 -3.30 10.00
CA THR A 273 4.07 -2.44 10.80
C THR A 273 4.14 -0.99 10.34
N ASP A 274 5.30 -0.55 9.85
CA ASP A 274 5.48 0.79 9.27
C ASP A 274 4.68 1.02 7.97
N PHE A 275 4.05 -0.01 7.41
CA PHE A 275 3.13 0.14 6.27
C PHE A 275 1.76 0.63 6.74
N ILE A 276 1.43 0.38 8.01
CA ILE A 276 0.15 0.68 8.62
C ILE A 276 0.31 1.91 9.51
N ARG A 277 -0.67 2.81 9.49
CA ARG A 277 -0.73 3.92 10.43
C ARG A 277 -1.16 3.41 11.80
N LEU A 278 -0.42 3.79 12.84
CA LEU A 278 -0.81 3.51 14.21
C LEU A 278 -1.86 4.52 14.69
N PRO A 279 -2.80 4.12 15.56
CA PRO A 279 -3.80 5.02 16.11
C PRO A 279 -3.16 6.22 16.81
N ALA A 280 -3.54 7.42 16.37
CA ALA A 280 -2.96 8.65 16.88
C ALA A 280 -3.95 9.83 16.81
N PRO A 281 -3.70 10.90 17.59
CA PRO A 281 -4.47 12.14 17.50
C PRO A 281 -4.52 12.69 16.08
N THR A 282 -5.74 12.97 15.61
CA THR A 282 -6.00 13.33 14.22
C THR A 282 -7.15 14.33 14.12
N LEU A 283 -6.97 15.37 13.32
CA LEU A 283 -8.02 16.26 12.86
C LEU A 283 -8.53 15.77 11.51
N GLN A 284 -9.85 15.65 11.37
CA GLN A 284 -10.53 15.31 10.13
C GLN A 284 -11.30 16.52 9.63
N LEU A 285 -11.09 16.91 8.37
CA LEU A 285 -11.93 17.84 7.63
C LEU A 285 -12.81 17.03 6.65
N SER A 286 -14.12 17.10 6.83
CA SER A 286 -15.08 16.48 5.93
C SER A 286 -16.38 17.26 5.90
N GLN A 287 -16.98 17.44 4.72
CA GLN A 287 -18.25 18.17 4.56
C GLN A 287 -18.23 19.57 5.21
N GLY A 288 -17.10 20.28 5.15
CA GLY A 288 -16.93 21.60 5.75
C GLY A 288 -16.83 21.63 7.28
N LYS A 289 -16.77 20.48 7.95
CA LYS A 289 -16.64 20.36 9.41
C LYS A 289 -15.28 19.79 9.79
N VAL A 290 -14.70 20.35 10.86
CA VAL A 290 -13.48 19.84 11.48
C VAL A 290 -13.85 19.04 12.72
N THR A 291 -13.41 17.79 12.78
CA THR A 291 -13.61 16.89 13.91
C THR A 291 -12.27 16.45 14.47
N GLY A 292 -12.07 16.55 15.78
CA GLY A 292 -10.88 16.05 16.46
C GLY A 292 -11.09 14.64 17.00
N HIS A 293 -10.12 13.76 16.74
CA HIS A 293 -10.08 12.38 17.22
C HIS A 293 -8.88 12.21 18.14
N ILE A 294 -9.07 11.64 19.33
CA ILE A 294 -7.96 11.33 20.25
C ILE A 294 -7.12 10.17 19.70
N LEU A 295 -7.79 9.15 19.14
CA LEU A 295 -7.16 8.03 18.46
C LEU A 295 -7.93 7.79 17.17
N TYR A 296 -7.24 7.88 16.04
CA TYR A 296 -7.79 7.60 14.72
C TYR A 296 -6.84 6.69 13.95
N PHE A 297 -7.43 5.74 13.24
CA PHE A 297 -6.72 4.74 12.44
C PHE A 297 -6.38 5.32 11.09
#